data_AF-A0AAW7YM59-F1
#
_entry.id   AF-A0AAW7YM59-F1
#
_cell.length_a   1.000
_cell.length_b   1.000
_cell.length_c   1.000
_cell.angle_alpha   90.00
_cell.angle_beta   90.00
_cell.angle_gamma   90.00
#
_symmetry.space_group_name_H-M   'P 1'
#
loop_
_entity.id
_entity.type
_entity.pdbx_description
1 polymer ?
#
loop_
_entity_poly.entity_id
_entity_poly.type
_entity_poly.pdbx_seq_one_letter_code
_entity_poly.pdbx_strand_id
1 'polypeptide(L)'
;MKMKYCPNCGNELKSGQAFCNKCGKSLNNQDKATSSASQNEQTNQQYPDRNQYNPQQNKKTKKPIWIVILSIIFILLIAALLYGAYYFYNNVINNSSDDNQTTETNKKSKDTSKSNDNASNDKKGSEKAPTIDVFSSNFDQGYMKSASTDGYKGIYEDMTRKEVESKFGKPTGKVDGGQTYYEKYGDLAVLYSGDKVDRVGVAPSNVSEDDFTDVYNEPDERKGDELIYDSNKDNDFSVVVHSKKGKITLIENMDQL
;
A
#
# COMPACT_ATOMS: atom_id res chain seq x y z
N MET A 1 26.15 28.86 -0.99
CA MET A 1 25.10 28.90 -2.04
C MET A 1 23.81 28.42 -1.40
N LYS A 2 22.68 29.12 -1.58
CA LYS A 2 21.40 28.73 -0.96
C LYS A 2 20.80 27.59 -1.79
N MET A 3 20.77 26.38 -1.23
CA MET A 3 20.12 25.23 -1.85
C MET A 3 18.62 25.51 -1.97
N LYS A 4 18.03 25.27 -3.14
CA LYS A 4 16.58 25.34 -3.36
C LYS A 4 16.06 23.92 -3.50
N TYR A 5 14.85 23.67 -3.01
CA TYR A 5 14.19 22.37 -3.09
C TYR A 5 12.94 22.45 -3.96
N CYS A 6 12.59 21.34 -4.61
CA CYS A 6 11.40 21.25 -5.43
C CYS A 6 10.15 21.46 -4.58
N PRO A 7 9.26 22.41 -4.92
CA PRO A 7 8.03 22.61 -4.15
C PRO A 7 7.02 21.46 -4.31
N ASN A 8 7.26 20.51 -5.22
CA ASN A 8 6.40 19.34 -5.41
C ASN A 8 6.82 18.14 -4.58
N CYS A 9 8.11 17.80 -4.63
CA CYS A 9 8.62 16.51 -4.16
C CYS A 9 9.81 16.64 -3.21
N GLY A 10 10.20 17.87 -2.86
CA GLY A 10 11.30 18.11 -1.92
C GLY A 10 12.70 17.79 -2.44
N ASN A 11 12.86 17.32 -3.69
CA ASN A 11 14.18 17.03 -4.24
C ASN A 11 15.05 18.28 -4.36
N GLU A 12 16.34 18.14 -4.09
CA GLU A 12 17.31 19.23 -4.24
C GLU A 12 17.39 19.72 -5.69
N LEU A 13 17.34 21.04 -5.87
CA LEU A 13 17.38 21.66 -7.17
C LEU A 13 18.78 22.21 -7.46
N LYS A 14 19.34 21.78 -8.60
CA LYS A 14 20.53 22.41 -9.18
C LYS A 14 20.18 23.83 -9.64
N SER A 15 21.09 24.78 -9.40
CA SER A 15 20.88 26.18 -9.79
C SER A 15 20.59 26.32 -11.29
N GLY A 16 19.50 27.00 -11.64
CA GLY A 16 19.15 27.35 -13.02
C GLY A 16 18.37 26.30 -13.82
N GLN A 17 17.97 25.16 -13.24
CA GLN A 17 17.17 24.18 -13.97
C GLN A 17 15.69 24.60 -14.09
N ALA A 18 15.13 24.51 -15.30
CA ALA A 18 13.76 24.93 -15.61
C ALA A 18 12.68 23.91 -15.18
N PHE A 19 13.07 22.67 -14.90
CA PHE A 19 12.20 21.57 -14.47
C PHE A 19 12.89 20.72 -13.41
N CYS A 20 12.11 20.06 -12.55
CA CYS A 20 12.64 19.13 -11.56
C CYS A 20 13.10 17.84 -12.24
N ASN A 21 14.37 17.49 -12.07
CA ASN A 21 14.97 16.26 -12.61
C ASN A 21 14.48 14.95 -11.95
N LYS A 22 13.71 15.04 -10.86
CA LYS A 22 13.13 13.87 -10.17
C LYS A 22 11.64 13.67 -10.49
N CYS A 23 10.84 14.74 -10.54
CA CYS A 23 9.38 14.63 -10.72
C CYS A 23 8.83 15.37 -11.95
N GLY A 24 9.68 16.00 -12.77
CA GLY A 24 9.28 16.69 -14.00
C GLY A 24 8.58 18.04 -13.82
N LYS A 25 8.27 18.49 -12.60
CA LYS A 25 7.56 19.77 -12.38
C LYS A 25 8.37 20.97 -12.90
N SER A 26 7.74 21.86 -13.68
CA SER A 26 8.33 23.13 -14.12
C SER A 26 8.57 24.11 -12.97
N LEU A 27 9.72 24.77 -12.98
CA LEU A 27 10.24 25.67 -11.94
C LEU A 27 10.34 27.12 -12.44
N ASN A 28 9.93 27.39 -13.68
CA ASN A 28 9.83 28.73 -14.22
C ASN A 28 8.64 29.46 -13.58
N ASN A 29 8.88 30.08 -12.42
CA ASN A 29 8.33 31.38 -12.01
C ASN A 29 8.57 31.63 -10.52
N GLN A 30 9.83 31.71 -10.09
CA GLN A 30 10.14 32.37 -8.81
C GLN A 30 11.38 33.24 -8.95
N ASP A 31 11.16 34.52 -8.62
CA ASP A 31 12.12 35.62 -8.46
C ASP A 31 12.36 36.51 -9.70
N LYS A 32 11.45 37.48 -9.93
CA LYS A 32 11.81 38.91 -9.93
C LYS A 32 10.58 39.85 -10.01
N ALA A 33 10.36 40.57 -8.92
CA ALA A 33 10.06 41.98 -9.03
C ALA A 33 11.31 42.69 -9.61
N THR A 34 11.03 43.66 -10.49
CA THR A 34 11.92 44.74 -10.93
C THR A 34 12.96 44.39 -12.00
N SER A 35 12.74 45.06 -13.14
CA SER A 35 13.70 45.45 -14.18
C SER A 35 14.16 44.39 -15.18
N SER A 36 13.48 44.46 -16.32
CA SER A 36 13.84 44.04 -17.65
C SER A 36 15.23 44.53 -18.10
N ALA A 37 15.99 43.62 -18.68
CA ALA A 37 16.82 43.81 -19.87
C ALA A 37 16.96 42.40 -20.47
N SER A 38 16.30 42.10 -21.60
CA SER A 38 16.92 42.01 -22.93
C SER A 38 17.90 40.81 -23.00
N GLN A 39 17.80 39.80 -23.88
CA GLN A 39 17.39 39.80 -25.28
C GLN A 39 16.96 38.40 -25.76
N ASN A 40 16.30 38.45 -26.91
CA ASN A 40 15.92 37.39 -27.82
C ASN A 40 16.91 36.25 -28.06
N GLU A 41 16.32 35.12 -28.43
CA GLU A 41 16.80 34.18 -29.46
C GLU A 41 17.60 34.84 -30.58
N GLN A 42 18.55 34.12 -31.16
CA GLN A 42 18.75 34.20 -32.61
C GLN A 42 19.59 33.05 -33.18
N THR A 43 18.95 32.25 -34.03
CA THR A 43 19.39 32.01 -35.42
C THR A 43 18.12 31.84 -36.27
N ASN A 44 17.70 32.86 -37.00
CA ASN A 44 18.13 33.02 -38.39
C ASN A 44 18.10 34.49 -38.88
N GLN A 45 18.98 34.74 -39.86
CA GLN A 45 19.40 36.00 -40.50
C GLN A 45 18.23 36.64 -41.29
N GLN A 46 18.11 37.95 -41.59
CA GLN A 46 19.06 38.99 -42.04
C GLN A 46 18.36 40.40 -42.03
N TYR A 47 19.12 41.51 -41.89
CA TYR A 47 18.76 42.96 -41.76
C TYR A 47 17.99 43.58 -42.97
N PRO A 48 17.26 44.76 -42.90
CA PRO A 48 17.66 46.01 -42.22
C PRO A 48 16.61 46.92 -41.48
N ASP A 49 17.19 47.94 -40.82
CA ASP A 49 16.82 49.07 -39.91
C ASP A 49 15.42 49.78 -39.86
N ARG A 50 15.14 50.25 -38.62
CA ARG A 50 14.47 51.50 -38.13
C ARG A 50 12.95 51.62 -37.82
N ASN A 51 12.63 51.28 -36.56
CA ASN A 51 11.69 51.84 -35.55
C ASN A 51 10.46 52.70 -35.94
N GLN A 52 9.26 52.27 -35.48
CA GLN A 52 8.41 52.93 -34.44
C GLN A 52 7.11 52.12 -34.18
N TYR A 53 6.74 51.84 -32.91
CA TYR A 53 5.40 51.34 -32.53
C TYR A 53 4.90 51.98 -31.22
N ASN A 54 3.58 52.19 -31.15
CA ASN A 54 2.79 52.88 -30.12
C ASN A 54 1.80 51.90 -29.45
N PRO A 55 1.65 51.81 -28.12
CA PRO A 55 0.79 50.80 -27.48
C PRO A 55 -0.59 51.32 -27.04
N GLN A 56 -1.63 50.49 -27.19
CA GLN A 56 -2.95 50.60 -26.54
C GLN A 56 -3.52 49.18 -26.35
N GLN A 57 -4.33 48.75 -25.36
CA GLN A 57 -4.75 49.18 -24.01
C GLN A 57 -5.37 47.93 -23.32
N ASN A 58 -5.36 47.92 -21.98
CA ASN A 58 -5.81 46.85 -21.08
C ASN A 58 -7.34 46.66 -20.99
N LYS A 59 -7.81 45.43 -20.69
CA LYS A 59 -9.04 45.19 -19.91
C LYS A 59 -8.80 44.18 -18.78
N LYS A 60 -9.07 44.61 -17.54
CA LYS A 60 -8.93 43.84 -16.29
C LYS A 60 -10.23 43.09 -15.96
N THR A 61 -10.15 41.82 -15.60
CA THR A 61 -11.26 41.04 -15.01
C THR A 61 -11.05 40.85 -13.50
N LYS A 62 -12.14 40.97 -12.72
CA LYS A 62 -12.12 40.83 -11.25
C LYS A 62 -12.31 39.37 -10.83
N LYS A 63 -11.66 38.95 -9.74
CA LYS A 63 -11.71 37.57 -9.20
C LYS A 63 -13.02 37.31 -8.42
N PRO A 64 -13.60 36.09 -8.51
CA PRO A 64 -14.88 35.77 -7.86
C PRO A 64 -14.71 35.40 -6.38
N ILE A 65 -15.55 36.01 -5.54
CA ILE A 65 -15.56 35.89 -4.06
C ILE A 65 -16.07 34.51 -3.58
N TRP A 66 -16.63 33.69 -4.46
CA TRP A 66 -17.29 32.42 -4.11
C TRP A 66 -16.34 31.32 -3.57
N ILE A 67 -15.03 31.44 -3.82
CA ILE A 67 -14.03 30.46 -3.35
C ILE A 67 -13.94 30.41 -1.82
N VAL A 68 -14.12 31.56 -1.15
CA VAL A 68 -14.07 31.63 0.33
C VAL A 68 -15.29 30.96 0.97
N ILE A 69 -16.45 31.00 0.31
CA ILE A 69 -17.67 30.36 0.82
C ILE A 69 -17.55 28.84 0.69
N LEU A 70 -16.99 28.35 -0.42
CA LEU A 70 -16.73 26.92 -0.62
C LEU A 70 -15.73 26.35 0.40
N SER A 71 -14.69 27.12 0.77
CA SER A 71 -13.74 26.66 1.78
C SER A 71 -14.36 26.54 3.17
N ILE A 72 -15.27 27.45 3.54
CA ILE A 72 -15.97 27.39 4.83
C ILE A 72 -16.90 26.18 4.89
N ILE A 73 -17.64 25.91 3.80
CA ILE A 73 -18.53 24.73 3.72
C ILE A 73 -17.72 23.44 3.84
N PHE A 74 -16.56 23.36 3.19
CA PHE A 74 -15.70 22.17 3.26
C PHE A 74 -15.17 21.92 4.68
N ILE A 75 -14.78 22.96 5.41
CA ILE A 75 -14.33 22.85 6.80
C ILE A 75 -15.48 22.37 7.71
N LEU A 76 -16.70 22.87 7.51
CA LEU A 76 -17.87 22.42 8.25
C LEU A 76 -18.22 20.95 7.98
N LEU A 77 -18.07 20.49 6.73
CA LEU A 77 -18.26 19.08 6.37
C LEU A 77 -17.24 18.18 7.05
N ILE A 78 -15.97 18.57 7.08
CA ILE A 78 -14.92 17.81 7.78
C ILE A 78 -15.22 17.75 9.28
N ALA A 79 -15.60 18.88 9.89
CA ALA A 79 -15.94 18.91 11.32
C ALA A 79 -17.14 18.01 11.65
N ALA A 80 -18.18 17.99 10.80
CA ALA A 80 -19.33 17.11 10.98
C ALA A 80 -18.98 15.62 10.84
N LEU A 81 -18.11 15.26 9.88
CA LEU A 81 -17.64 13.88 9.70
C LEU A 81 -16.83 13.40 10.92
N LEU A 82 -15.92 14.23 11.43
CA LEU A 82 -15.12 13.91 12.62
C LEU A 82 -16.01 13.75 13.86
N TYR A 83 -17.00 14.63 14.02
CA TYR A 83 -17.95 14.54 15.13
C TYR A 83 -18.82 13.28 15.05
N GLY A 84 -19.30 12.92 13.85
CA GLY A 84 -20.08 11.70 13.62
C GLY A 84 -19.29 10.43 13.92
N ALA A 85 -18.04 10.36 13.47
CA ALA A 85 -17.15 9.23 13.76
C ALA A 85 -16.87 9.09 15.27
N TYR A 86 -16.63 10.21 15.97
CA TYR A 86 -16.44 10.23 17.42
C TYR A 86 -17.68 9.72 18.18
N TYR A 87 -18.87 10.20 17.80
CA TYR A 87 -20.12 9.78 18.43
C TYR A 87 -20.40 8.28 18.22
N PHE A 88 -20.17 7.77 17.01
CA PHE A 88 -20.34 6.36 16.67
C PHE A 88 -19.37 5.46 17.45
N TYR A 89 -18.10 5.87 17.54
CA TYR A 89 -17.08 5.16 18.32
C TYR A 89 -17.51 5.02 19.80
N ASN A 90 -18.00 6.10 20.39
CA ASN A 90 -18.44 6.09 21.79
C ASN A 90 -19.73 5.27 22.01
N ASN A 91 -20.63 5.17 21.02
CA ASN A 91 -21.90 4.46 21.18
C ASN A 91 -21.78 2.94 20.91
N VAL A 92 -20.85 2.51 20.05
CA VAL A 92 -20.68 1.09 19.68
C VAL A 92 -19.73 0.36 20.61
N ILE A 93 -18.69 1.02 21.15
CA ILE A 93 -17.66 0.33 21.93
C ILE A 93 -17.98 0.31 23.43
N ASN A 94 -18.82 1.22 23.94
CA ASN A 94 -19.13 1.30 25.37
C ASN A 94 -20.37 0.53 25.83
N ASN A 95 -21.05 -0.21 24.95
CA ASN A 95 -22.18 -1.07 25.31
C ASN A 95 -22.10 -2.43 24.62
N SER A 96 -21.30 -3.33 25.19
CA SER A 96 -21.45 -4.77 24.96
C SER A 96 -21.05 -5.50 26.24
N SER A 97 -21.93 -5.38 27.23
CA SER A 97 -22.09 -6.40 28.25
C SER A 97 -23.12 -7.41 27.75
N ASP A 98 -22.83 -8.67 28.05
CA ASP A 98 -23.54 -9.89 27.72
C ASP A 98 -25.07 -9.78 27.70
N ASP A 99 -25.71 -10.46 26.75
CA ASP A 99 -26.86 -11.29 27.06
C ASP A 99 -27.07 -12.37 25.99
N ASN A 100 -26.85 -13.61 26.41
CA ASN A 100 -27.33 -14.81 25.73
C ASN A 100 -28.81 -15.00 26.08
N GLN A 101 -29.70 -14.95 25.09
CA GLN A 101 -31.01 -15.59 25.24
C GLN A 101 -31.43 -16.34 23.98
N THR A 102 -31.57 -17.64 24.17
CA THR A 102 -32.08 -18.64 23.26
C THR A 102 -33.58 -18.44 23.06
N THR A 103 -34.07 -18.49 21.82
CA THR A 103 -35.44 -18.95 21.55
C THR A 103 -35.47 -19.64 20.19
N GLU A 104 -35.74 -20.95 20.21
CA GLU A 104 -35.97 -21.75 19.02
C GLU A 104 -37.27 -21.34 18.31
N THR A 105 -37.23 -21.15 17.00
CA THR A 105 -38.31 -21.64 16.13
C THR A 105 -37.78 -21.91 14.71
N ASN A 106 -37.85 -23.18 14.31
CA ASN A 106 -37.57 -23.65 12.95
C ASN A 106 -38.48 -22.99 11.90
N LYS A 107 -37.89 -22.49 10.80
CA LYS A 107 -38.45 -22.62 9.42
C LYS A 107 -37.45 -22.25 8.31
N LYS A 108 -37.16 -23.29 7.52
CA LYS A 108 -36.50 -23.41 6.20
C LYS A 108 -36.78 -22.26 5.20
N SER A 109 -35.73 -21.62 4.65
CA SER A 109 -35.40 -21.54 3.20
C SER A 109 -34.48 -20.35 2.80
N LYS A 110 -33.38 -20.70 2.11
CA LYS A 110 -32.77 -20.09 0.89
C LYS A 110 -32.00 -18.74 0.95
N ASP A 111 -30.76 -18.85 0.45
CA ASP A 111 -29.80 -17.84 -0.07
C ASP A 111 -29.41 -16.64 0.82
N THR A 112 -28.13 -16.58 1.21
CA THR A 112 -27.14 -15.58 0.75
C THR A 112 -25.86 -15.77 1.58
N SER A 113 -24.74 -16.04 0.91
CA SER A 113 -23.42 -16.28 1.50
C SER A 113 -22.96 -15.09 2.34
N LYS A 114 -22.90 -15.32 3.66
CA LYS A 114 -22.25 -14.50 4.67
C LYS A 114 -21.69 -15.47 5.70
N SER A 115 -20.47 -15.96 5.51
CA SER A 115 -19.78 -16.77 6.51
C SER A 115 -19.14 -15.81 7.51
N ASN A 116 -19.85 -15.63 8.63
CA ASN A 116 -19.24 -15.49 9.94
C ASN A 116 -19.22 -16.90 10.51
N ASP A 117 -18.05 -17.48 10.73
CA ASP A 117 -17.95 -18.72 11.50
C ASP A 117 -17.21 -18.43 12.82
N ASN A 118 -18.01 -18.46 13.90
CA ASN A 118 -17.54 -18.56 15.26
C ASN A 118 -17.16 -20.00 15.58
N ALA A 119 -16.18 -20.11 16.47
CA ALA A 119 -15.55 -21.31 16.99
C ALA A 119 -16.48 -22.48 17.36
N SER A 120 -15.99 -23.69 17.11
CA SER A 120 -16.39 -24.92 17.79
C SER A 120 -15.15 -25.55 18.43
N ASN A 121 -15.24 -25.79 19.73
CA ASN A 121 -14.22 -26.36 20.60
C ASN A 121 -13.94 -27.85 20.30
N ASP A 122 -12.76 -28.27 20.78
CA ASP A 122 -12.25 -29.63 20.99
C ASP A 122 -11.33 -30.22 19.91
N LYS A 123 -10.10 -29.68 19.87
CA LYS A 123 -8.88 -30.52 19.88
C LYS A 123 -7.71 -29.76 20.50
N LYS A 124 -7.35 -30.20 21.70
CA LYS A 124 -6.22 -29.73 22.51
C LYS A 124 -4.89 -29.91 21.77
N GLY A 125 -4.42 -28.82 21.15
CA GLY A 125 -3.06 -28.62 20.64
C GLY A 125 -3.05 -27.98 19.25
N SER A 126 -2.79 -26.65 19.19
CA SER A 126 -2.58 -25.81 17.97
C SER A 126 -3.68 -24.77 17.68
N GLU A 127 -4.08 -23.94 18.65
CA GLU A 127 -5.15 -22.94 18.46
C GLU A 127 -4.65 -21.48 18.38
N LYS A 128 -3.33 -21.26 18.42
CA LYS A 128 -2.76 -19.90 18.45
C LYS A 128 -2.35 -19.35 17.08
N ALA A 129 -2.03 -20.21 16.13
CA ALA A 129 -1.45 -19.79 14.86
C ALA A 129 -2.55 -19.50 13.81
N PRO A 130 -2.44 -18.40 13.03
CA PRO A 130 -3.53 -17.96 12.17
C PRO A 130 -3.67 -18.82 10.92
N THR A 131 -4.91 -18.97 10.46
CA THR A 131 -5.24 -19.33 9.08
C THR A 131 -5.34 -18.07 8.24
N ILE A 132 -4.85 -18.11 7.00
CA ILE A 132 -4.81 -16.93 6.12
C ILE A 132 -5.57 -17.25 4.83
N ASP A 133 -6.69 -16.57 4.63
CA ASP A 133 -7.38 -16.55 3.35
C ASP A 133 -6.65 -15.62 2.38
N VAL A 134 -5.88 -16.22 1.48
CA VAL A 134 -5.07 -15.52 0.47
C VAL A 134 -5.91 -14.90 -0.64
N PHE A 135 -7.24 -15.11 -0.66
CA PHE A 135 -8.14 -14.46 -1.62
C PHE A 135 -8.96 -13.33 -0.98
N SER A 136 -8.79 -13.13 0.34
CA SER A 136 -9.49 -12.06 1.04
C SER A 136 -9.00 -10.68 0.60
N SER A 137 -9.89 -9.69 0.63
CA SER A 137 -9.53 -8.29 0.36
C SER A 137 -8.45 -7.77 1.31
N ASN A 138 -8.39 -8.29 2.53
CA ASN A 138 -7.37 -7.91 3.52
C ASN A 138 -5.99 -8.45 3.14
N PHE A 139 -5.91 -9.66 2.60
CA PHE A 139 -4.65 -10.21 2.11
C PHE A 139 -4.21 -9.49 0.83
N ASP A 140 -5.12 -9.29 -0.11
CA ASP A 140 -4.85 -8.52 -1.34
C ASP A 140 -4.29 -7.12 -1.03
N GLN A 141 -5.01 -6.33 -0.23
CA GLN A 141 -4.60 -4.96 0.06
C GLN A 141 -3.40 -4.89 0.99
N GLY A 142 -3.32 -5.77 1.99
CA GLY A 142 -2.32 -5.69 3.05
C GLY A 142 -1.05 -6.50 2.81
N TYR A 143 -0.98 -7.35 1.79
CA TYR A 143 0.17 -8.21 1.53
C TYR A 143 0.53 -8.30 0.04
N MET A 144 -0.46 -8.43 -0.86
CA MET A 144 -0.18 -8.47 -2.31
C MET A 144 0.09 -7.08 -2.90
N LYS A 145 -0.55 -6.04 -2.36
CA LYS A 145 -0.50 -4.66 -2.86
C LYS A 145 0.13 -3.65 -1.89
N SER A 146 0.70 -4.13 -0.78
CA SER A 146 1.41 -3.30 0.19
C SER A 146 2.72 -3.98 0.60
N ALA A 147 3.71 -3.17 1.00
CA ALA A 147 4.93 -3.70 1.58
C ALA A 147 4.63 -4.46 2.88
N SER A 148 5.23 -5.64 3.00
CA SER A 148 5.22 -6.49 4.20
C SER A 148 6.58 -7.21 4.32
N THR A 149 7.64 -6.53 3.87
CA THR A 149 9.00 -7.06 3.80
C THR A 149 9.59 -7.25 5.20
N ASP A 150 9.24 -6.36 6.14
CA ASP A 150 9.69 -6.35 7.54
C ASP A 150 8.89 -7.30 8.46
N GLY A 151 7.78 -7.88 7.97
CA GLY A 151 6.95 -8.78 8.75
C GLY A 151 5.49 -8.85 8.34
N TYR A 152 4.78 -9.80 8.95
CA TYR A 152 3.35 -9.98 8.72
C TYR A 152 2.64 -10.60 9.93
N LYS A 153 1.39 -10.15 10.16
CA LYS A 153 0.49 -10.67 11.21
C LYS A 153 1.12 -10.77 12.62
N GLY A 154 1.96 -9.81 12.97
CA GLY A 154 2.54 -9.72 14.31
C GLY A 154 3.83 -10.53 14.52
N ILE A 155 4.39 -11.09 13.45
CA ILE A 155 5.79 -11.56 13.40
C ILE A 155 6.55 -10.55 12.54
N TYR A 156 7.63 -10.01 13.09
CA TYR A 156 8.48 -9.03 12.42
C TYR A 156 9.93 -9.50 12.47
N GLU A 157 10.75 -8.98 11.57
CA GLU A 157 12.20 -9.14 11.60
C GLU A 157 12.78 -8.89 12.99
N ASP A 158 13.92 -9.52 13.26
CA ASP A 158 14.66 -9.47 14.53
C ASP A 158 13.95 -10.06 15.76
N MET A 159 12.65 -10.41 15.69
CA MET A 159 12.00 -11.16 16.75
C MET A 159 12.72 -12.49 17.00
N THR A 160 12.86 -12.88 18.26
CA THR A 160 13.40 -14.19 18.61
C THR A 160 12.38 -15.30 18.36
N ARG A 161 12.86 -16.51 18.08
CA ARG A 161 12.02 -17.72 18.00
C ARG A 161 11.13 -17.87 19.23
N LYS A 162 11.66 -17.61 20.42
CA LYS A 162 10.91 -17.68 21.67
C LYS A 162 9.74 -16.70 21.73
N GLU A 163 9.89 -15.49 21.19
CA GLU A 163 8.80 -14.51 21.10
C GLU A 163 7.71 -14.96 20.13
N VAL A 164 8.10 -15.53 18.97
CA VAL A 164 7.16 -16.12 18.02
C VAL A 164 6.41 -17.29 18.66
N GLU A 165 7.12 -18.21 19.31
CA GLU A 165 6.51 -19.37 19.97
C GLU A 165 5.59 -18.99 21.14
N SER A 166 5.89 -17.90 21.84
CA SER A 166 5.00 -17.37 22.89
C SER A 166 3.64 -16.94 22.31
N LYS A 167 3.67 -16.27 21.16
CA LYS A 167 2.48 -15.78 20.45
C LYS A 167 1.70 -16.91 19.77
N PHE A 168 2.39 -17.80 19.05
CA PHE A 168 1.76 -18.72 18.10
C PHE A 168 1.88 -20.20 18.48
N GLY A 169 2.60 -20.53 19.56
CA GLY A 169 2.94 -21.91 19.90
C GLY A 169 4.13 -22.42 19.10
N LYS A 170 4.46 -23.71 19.24
CA LYS A 170 5.59 -24.31 18.51
C LYS A 170 5.32 -24.41 17.00
N PRO A 171 6.38 -24.47 16.16
CA PRO A 171 6.24 -24.76 14.74
C PRO A 171 5.40 -26.01 14.49
N THR A 172 4.49 -25.91 13.53
CA THR A 172 3.56 -26.96 13.08
C THR A 172 4.12 -27.78 11.91
N GLY A 173 5.20 -27.32 11.28
CA GLY A 173 5.82 -28.00 10.15
C GLY A 173 6.91 -27.14 9.51
N LYS A 174 7.35 -27.54 8.32
CA LYS A 174 8.26 -26.77 7.48
C LYS A 174 7.73 -26.68 6.07
N VAL A 175 8.10 -25.62 5.37
CA VAL A 175 7.84 -25.45 3.94
C VAL A 175 9.13 -25.06 3.23
N ASP A 176 9.28 -25.57 2.02
CA ASP A 176 10.40 -25.30 1.12
C ASP A 176 10.21 -23.92 0.47
N GLY A 177 11.18 -23.03 0.64
CA GLY A 177 11.25 -21.71 -0.01
C GLY A 177 12.33 -21.65 -1.07
N GLY A 178 12.64 -22.78 -1.71
CA GLY A 178 13.63 -22.90 -2.79
C GLY A 178 15.06 -23.04 -2.28
N GLN A 179 15.61 -21.99 -1.68
CA GLN A 179 17.00 -22.00 -1.17
C GLN A 179 17.11 -22.49 0.27
N THR A 180 16.02 -22.36 1.04
CA THR A 180 15.99 -22.64 2.48
C THR A 180 14.60 -23.12 2.89
N TYR A 181 14.46 -23.53 4.15
CA TYR A 181 13.20 -23.97 4.73
C TYR A 181 12.67 -22.97 5.74
N TYR A 182 11.38 -22.67 5.61
CA TYR A 182 10.64 -21.87 6.56
C TYR A 182 9.96 -22.80 7.57
N GLU A 183 9.81 -22.33 8.80
CA GLU A 183 9.02 -23.00 9.82
C GLU A 183 7.59 -22.48 9.81
N LYS A 184 6.63 -23.40 9.79
CA LYS A 184 5.21 -23.06 9.72
C LYS A 184 4.63 -22.79 11.10
N TYR A 185 3.94 -21.68 11.24
CA TYR A 185 3.07 -21.37 12.36
C TYR A 185 1.66 -21.15 11.80
N GLY A 186 0.87 -22.22 11.67
CA GLY A 186 -0.39 -22.16 10.93
C GLY A 186 -0.12 -21.92 9.45
N ASP A 187 -0.75 -20.92 8.87
CA ASP A 187 -0.47 -20.47 7.49
C ASP A 187 0.64 -19.41 7.42
N LEU A 188 1.25 -19.00 8.53
CA LEU A 188 2.50 -18.20 8.50
C LEU A 188 3.70 -19.11 8.27
N ALA A 189 4.69 -18.61 7.54
CA ALA A 189 5.97 -19.26 7.30
C ALA A 189 7.09 -18.32 7.76
N VAL A 190 7.96 -18.78 8.65
CA VAL A 190 8.99 -17.94 9.26
C VAL A 190 10.36 -18.52 8.93
N LEU A 191 11.19 -17.72 8.26
CA LEU A 191 12.60 -18.01 8.08
C LEU A 191 13.37 -17.42 9.25
N TYR A 192 14.26 -18.23 9.83
CA TYR A 192 15.12 -17.81 10.91
C TYR A 192 16.58 -17.74 10.45
N SER A 193 17.27 -16.67 10.83
CA SER A 193 18.73 -16.56 10.80
C SER A 193 19.25 -16.69 12.22
N GLY A 194 19.79 -17.87 12.56
CA GLY A 194 20.07 -18.24 13.94
C GLY A 194 18.78 -18.34 14.77
N ASP A 195 18.64 -17.49 15.79
CA ASP A 195 17.45 -17.44 16.66
C ASP A 195 16.47 -16.30 16.28
N LYS A 196 16.83 -15.48 15.29
CA LYS A 196 16.06 -14.30 14.91
C LYS A 196 15.27 -14.53 13.63
N VAL A 197 14.08 -13.93 13.56
CA VAL A 197 13.28 -13.85 12.34
C VAL A 197 14.06 -13.06 11.30
N ASP A 198 14.28 -13.68 10.16
CA ASP A 198 14.88 -13.10 8.96
C ASP A 198 13.81 -12.71 7.96
N ARG A 199 12.76 -13.53 7.81
CA ARG A 199 11.64 -13.23 6.92
C ARG A 199 10.35 -13.89 7.35
N VAL A 200 9.23 -13.28 6.96
CA VAL A 200 7.88 -13.81 7.16
C VAL A 200 7.16 -13.93 5.81
N GLY A 201 6.81 -15.16 5.45
CA GLY A 201 5.97 -15.51 4.32
C GLY A 201 4.61 -16.07 4.76
N VAL A 202 3.79 -16.40 3.77
CA VAL A 202 2.51 -17.09 3.95
C VAL A 202 2.55 -18.41 3.21
N ALA A 203 2.29 -19.50 3.93
CA ALA A 203 2.25 -20.87 3.41
C ALA A 203 0.83 -21.41 3.51
N PRO A 204 -0.07 -20.99 2.59
CA PRO A 204 -1.48 -21.30 2.68
C PRO A 204 -1.74 -22.80 2.54
N SER A 205 -2.86 -23.23 3.11
CA SER A 205 -3.31 -24.61 2.99
C SER A 205 -4.26 -24.78 1.81
N ASN A 206 -3.92 -25.68 0.88
CA ASN A 206 -4.78 -26.09 -0.24
C ASN A 206 -5.14 -25.01 -1.27
N VAL A 207 -4.21 -24.11 -1.59
CA VAL A 207 -4.40 -23.15 -2.69
C VAL A 207 -3.79 -23.73 -3.97
N SER A 208 -4.57 -23.84 -5.04
CA SER A 208 -4.05 -24.23 -6.35
C SER A 208 -3.40 -23.04 -7.04
N GLU A 209 -2.48 -23.31 -7.96
CA GLU A 209 -1.90 -22.26 -8.78
C GLU A 209 -2.94 -21.60 -9.69
N ASP A 210 -3.83 -22.39 -10.29
CA ASP A 210 -4.89 -21.91 -11.19
C ASP A 210 -5.86 -20.96 -10.44
N ASP A 211 -6.32 -21.34 -9.23
CA ASP A 211 -7.16 -20.46 -8.42
C ASP A 211 -6.44 -19.15 -8.06
N PHE A 212 -5.11 -19.23 -7.87
CA PHE A 212 -4.29 -18.07 -7.54
C PHE A 212 -4.15 -17.12 -8.73
N THR A 213 -3.84 -17.63 -9.91
CA THR A 213 -3.72 -16.82 -11.13
C THR A 213 -5.08 -16.33 -11.64
N ASP A 214 -6.18 -17.02 -11.37
CA ASP A 214 -7.53 -16.52 -11.67
C ASP A 214 -7.88 -15.25 -10.87
N VAL A 215 -7.37 -15.13 -9.63
CA VAL A 215 -7.60 -13.95 -8.78
C VAL A 215 -6.56 -12.85 -9.01
N TYR A 216 -5.28 -13.23 -9.14
CA TYR A 216 -4.16 -12.29 -9.19
C TYR A 216 -3.59 -12.04 -10.59
N ASN A 217 -4.15 -12.69 -11.61
CA ASN A 217 -3.65 -12.75 -12.99
C ASN A 217 -2.33 -13.53 -13.11
N GLU A 218 -1.86 -13.67 -14.35
CA GLU A 218 -0.54 -14.23 -14.64
C GLU A 218 0.57 -13.37 -14.01
N PRO A 219 1.65 -14.00 -13.52
CA PRO A 219 2.80 -13.27 -12.98
C PRO A 219 3.53 -12.47 -14.06
N ASP A 220 4.20 -11.40 -13.65
CA ASP A 220 5.04 -10.59 -14.54
C ASP A 220 6.25 -11.38 -15.06
N GLU A 221 6.78 -12.28 -14.23
CA GLU A 221 7.86 -13.19 -14.61
C GLU A 221 7.66 -14.57 -13.97
N ARG A 222 8.03 -15.63 -14.69
CA ARG A 222 8.06 -17.01 -14.18
C ARG A 222 9.47 -17.57 -14.23
N LYS A 223 9.98 -18.03 -13.09
CA LYS A 223 11.31 -18.65 -12.94
C LYS A 223 11.17 -20.07 -12.37
N GLY A 224 10.96 -21.05 -13.23
CA GLY A 224 10.73 -22.43 -12.82
C GLY A 224 9.44 -22.54 -11.99
N ASP A 225 9.60 -22.88 -10.71
CA ASP A 225 8.50 -23.04 -9.74
C ASP A 225 8.13 -21.70 -9.05
N GLU A 226 8.76 -20.59 -9.41
CA GLU A 226 8.48 -19.24 -8.88
C GLU A 226 7.64 -18.40 -9.86
N LEU A 227 6.59 -17.79 -9.33
CA LEU A 227 5.73 -16.80 -9.99
C LEU A 227 6.01 -15.44 -9.35
N ILE A 228 6.49 -14.47 -10.12
CA ILE A 228 6.94 -13.17 -9.63
C ILE A 228 5.91 -12.11 -10.05
N TYR A 229 5.30 -11.48 -9.05
CA TYR A 229 4.36 -10.37 -9.20
C TYR A 229 5.08 -9.08 -8.82
N ASP A 230 5.42 -8.29 -9.84
CA ASP A 230 6.26 -7.11 -9.73
C ASP A 230 5.97 -6.05 -10.80
N SER A 231 4.69 -5.89 -11.12
CA SER A 231 4.20 -4.97 -12.16
C SER A 231 4.50 -3.49 -11.87
N ASN A 232 4.60 -3.10 -10.60
CA ASN A 232 4.85 -1.72 -10.20
C ASN A 232 6.31 -1.50 -9.80
N LYS A 233 7.19 -1.17 -10.74
CA LYS A 233 8.62 -0.95 -10.46
C LYS A 233 8.97 0.27 -9.60
N ASP A 234 7.98 1.09 -9.23
CA ASP A 234 8.17 2.28 -8.40
C ASP A 234 7.87 2.04 -6.90
N ASN A 235 7.31 0.87 -6.52
CA ASN A 235 7.22 0.49 -5.11
C ASN A 235 8.55 -0.11 -4.63
N ASP A 236 8.58 -0.49 -3.36
CA ASP A 236 9.75 -1.02 -2.66
C ASP A 236 9.67 -2.53 -2.42
N PHE A 237 8.72 -3.23 -3.06
CA PHE A 237 8.50 -4.65 -2.82
C PHE A 237 7.99 -5.40 -4.05
N SER A 238 8.43 -6.65 -4.14
CA SER A 238 7.91 -7.65 -5.08
C SER A 238 7.27 -8.80 -4.32
N VAL A 239 6.29 -9.47 -4.94
CA VAL A 239 5.70 -10.69 -4.37
C VAL A 239 6.15 -11.90 -5.15
N VAL A 240 6.81 -12.83 -4.46
CA VAL A 240 7.29 -14.10 -5.03
C VAL A 240 6.42 -15.23 -4.49
N VAL A 241 5.77 -15.94 -5.41
CA VAL A 241 4.89 -17.07 -5.10
C VAL A 241 5.57 -18.34 -5.58
N HIS A 242 5.83 -19.26 -4.65
CA HIS A 242 6.36 -20.58 -4.94
C HIS A 242 5.21 -21.56 -5.17
N SER A 243 5.25 -22.26 -6.30
CA SER A 243 4.30 -23.31 -6.65
C SER A 243 5.00 -24.64 -6.89
N LYS A 244 4.45 -25.72 -6.34
CA LYS A 244 4.97 -27.07 -6.52
C LYS A 244 3.85 -28.03 -6.85
N LYS A 245 3.94 -28.68 -8.01
CA LYS A 245 2.90 -29.61 -8.52
C LYS A 245 1.51 -28.94 -8.59
N GLY A 246 1.46 -27.70 -9.06
CA GLY A 246 0.22 -26.93 -9.25
C GLY A 246 -0.43 -26.43 -7.96
N LYS A 247 0.32 -26.34 -6.87
CA LYS A 247 -0.15 -25.83 -5.58
C LYS A 247 0.77 -24.75 -5.07
N ILE A 248 0.19 -23.66 -4.58
CA ILE A 248 0.94 -22.60 -3.92
C ILE A 248 1.45 -23.12 -2.58
N THR A 249 2.76 -23.08 -2.38
CA THR A 249 3.42 -23.55 -1.17
C THR A 249 3.86 -22.41 -0.27
N LEU A 250 4.33 -21.30 -0.84
CA LEU A 250 4.83 -20.15 -0.12
C LEU A 250 4.58 -18.88 -0.93
N ILE A 251 4.19 -17.80 -0.26
CA ILE A 251 4.05 -16.46 -0.81
C ILE A 251 4.94 -15.55 0.04
N GLU A 252 5.84 -14.83 -0.60
CA GLU A 252 6.79 -13.93 0.05
C GLU A 252 6.60 -12.50 -0.46
N ASN A 253 6.56 -11.55 0.46
CA ASN A 253 6.71 -10.13 0.16
C ASN A 253 8.18 -9.79 0.43
N MET A 254 8.93 -9.44 -0.61
CA MET A 254 10.38 -9.23 -0.58
C MET A 254 10.73 -7.84 -1.08
N ASP A 255 11.93 -7.35 -0.76
CA ASP A 255 12.46 -6.13 -1.36
C ASP A 255 12.38 -6.20 -2.89
N GLN A 256 12.14 -5.03 -3.51
CA GLN A 256 12.01 -4.84 -4.95
C GLN A 256 13.10 -5.56 -5.78
N LEU A 257 12.68 -6.34 -6.78
CA LEU A 257 13.54 -7.08 -7.72
C LEU A 257 13.98 -6.30 -8.99
#